data_AF-A0A151Y592-F1
#
_entry.id   AF-A0A151Y592-F1
#
_cell.length_a   1.000
_cell.length_b   1.000
_cell.length_c   1.000
_cell.angle_alpha   90.00
_cell.angle_beta   90.00
_cell.angle_gamma   90.00
#
_symmetry.space_group_name_H-M   'P 1'
#
loop_
_entity.id
_entity.type
_entity.pdbx_description
1 polymer ?
#
loop_
_entity_poly.entity_id
_entity_poly.type
_entity_poly.pdbx_seq_one_letter_code
_entity_poly.pdbx_strand_id
1 'polypeptide(L)'
;MNKTFTPFNSFAVSVFTASIAIGALAYAYQPDFGGMPSSNDQIAPAYNAVAAMQFNTANSGTAVVRLDGFTLDVSFDFERIDDSYGVPGSEFTNAEITNLSVDKVMDTSGYPIRDFTDFNDHLSINQMLVAHMLQYKLLEAA
;
A
#
# COMPACT_ATOMS: atom_id res chain seq x y z
N MET A 1 -73.42 22.96 14.35
CA MET A 1 -73.25 21.99 13.26
C MET A 1 -72.68 20.71 13.86
N ASN A 2 -73.48 19.65 13.95
CA ASN A 2 -73.11 18.42 14.67
C ASN A 2 -72.51 17.43 13.66
N LYS A 3 -71.16 17.28 13.63
CA LYS A 3 -70.52 16.27 12.77
C LYS A 3 -70.54 14.93 13.49
N THR A 4 -71.36 14.01 13.01
CA THR A 4 -71.47 12.65 13.53
C THR A 4 -70.17 11.90 13.27
N PHE A 5 -69.42 11.58 14.33
CA PHE A 5 -68.22 10.75 14.26
C PHE A 5 -68.62 9.30 14.02
N THR A 6 -68.55 8.86 12.76
CA THR A 6 -68.64 7.44 12.40
C THR A 6 -67.24 6.88 12.14
N PRO A 7 -66.94 5.64 12.53
CA PRO A 7 -65.59 5.06 12.44
C PRO A 7 -65.04 5.04 11.01
N PHE A 8 -65.91 4.85 10.01
CA PHE A 8 -65.54 4.93 8.59
C PHE A 8 -65.09 6.33 8.16
N ASN A 9 -65.76 7.38 8.61
CA ASN A 9 -65.40 8.76 8.28
C ASN A 9 -64.08 9.17 8.97
N SER A 10 -63.82 8.67 10.18
CA SER A 10 -62.56 8.90 10.88
C SER A 10 -61.39 8.18 10.22
N PHE A 11 -61.57 6.95 9.75
CA PHE A 11 -60.52 6.18 9.05
C PHE A 11 -60.12 6.82 7.71
N ALA A 12 -61.10 7.26 6.92
CA ALA A 12 -60.83 7.92 5.63
C ALA A 12 -60.06 9.24 5.82
N VAL A 13 -60.44 10.05 6.81
CA VAL A 13 -59.73 11.30 7.14
C VAL A 13 -58.32 11.03 7.64
N SER A 14 -58.10 10.01 8.47
CA SER A 14 -56.76 9.67 8.98
C SER A 14 -55.80 9.16 7.90
N VAL A 15 -56.29 8.39 6.92
CA VAL A 15 -55.46 7.92 5.81
C VAL A 15 -55.07 9.08 4.89
N PHE A 16 -55.99 10.00 4.63
CA PHE A 16 -55.72 11.17 3.79
C PHE A 16 -54.72 12.14 4.43
N THR A 17 -54.83 12.40 5.74
CA THR A 17 -53.85 13.26 6.44
C THR A 17 -52.49 12.60 6.58
N ALA A 18 -52.43 11.29 6.85
CA ALA A 18 -51.17 10.56 6.93
C ALA A 18 -50.40 10.56 5.59
N SER A 19 -51.09 10.38 4.47
CA SER A 19 -50.47 10.37 3.13
C SER A 19 -49.90 11.74 2.74
N ILE A 20 -50.58 12.84 3.10
CA ILE A 20 -50.06 14.20 2.89
C ILE A 20 -48.80 14.45 3.73
N ALA A 21 -48.81 14.04 5.01
CA ALA A 21 -47.67 14.24 5.90
C ALA A 21 -46.42 13.46 5.43
N ILE A 22 -46.59 12.20 5.01
CA ILE A 22 -45.48 11.37 4.48
C ILE A 22 -44.96 11.96 3.16
N GLY A 23 -45.86 12.42 2.28
CA GLY A 23 -45.48 13.04 1.01
C GLY A 23 -44.67 14.33 1.20
N ALA A 24 -45.06 15.18 2.17
CA ALA A 24 -44.31 16.40 2.49
C ALA A 24 -42.91 16.11 3.05
N LEU A 25 -42.78 15.09 3.91
CA LEU A 25 -41.49 14.66 4.46
C LEU A 25 -40.58 14.06 3.38
N ALA A 26 -41.12 13.28 2.45
CA ALA A 26 -40.37 12.72 1.33
C ALA A 26 -39.90 13.79 0.34
N TYR A 27 -40.69 14.86 0.12
CA TYR A 27 -40.30 15.97 -0.76
C TYR A 27 -39.28 16.91 -0.12
N ALA A 28 -39.39 17.15 1.20
CA ALA A 28 -38.45 17.99 1.95
C ALA A 28 -37.11 17.27 2.22
N TYR A 29 -37.11 15.93 2.21
CA TYR A 29 -35.90 15.14 2.40
C TYR A 29 -35.20 14.90 1.06
N GLN A 30 -34.28 15.80 0.70
CA GLN A 30 -33.26 15.50 -0.30
C GLN A 30 -32.09 14.85 0.41
N PRO A 31 -31.89 13.52 0.31
CA PRO A 31 -30.67 12.91 0.81
C PRO A 31 -29.50 13.47 0.01
N ASP A 32 -28.62 14.23 0.69
CA ASP A 32 -27.30 14.52 0.16
C ASP A 32 -26.49 13.23 0.23
N PHE A 33 -26.54 12.46 -0.84
CA PHE A 33 -25.56 11.43 -1.10
C PHE A 33 -24.28 12.15 -1.51
N GLY A 34 -23.60 12.73 -0.52
CA GLY A 34 -22.30 13.36 -0.68
C GLY A 34 -21.48 12.45 -1.59
N GLY A 35 -21.07 13.01 -2.74
CA GLY A 35 -20.50 12.24 -3.83
C GLY A 35 -19.49 11.25 -3.28
N MET A 36 -19.59 9.98 -3.68
CA MET A 36 -18.53 9.02 -3.44
C MET A 36 -17.22 9.74 -3.75
N PRO A 37 -16.22 9.74 -2.85
CA PRO A 37 -14.91 10.17 -3.28
C PRO A 37 -14.62 9.29 -4.49
N SER A 38 -14.49 9.90 -5.67
CA SER A 38 -13.76 9.24 -6.74
C SER A 38 -12.39 9.05 -6.14
N SER A 39 -12.13 7.85 -5.63
CA SER A 39 -10.79 7.29 -5.62
C SER A 39 -10.38 7.30 -7.09
N ASN A 40 -9.89 8.46 -7.54
CA ASN A 40 -8.69 8.50 -8.32
C ASN A 40 -7.63 7.87 -7.41
N ASP A 41 -7.71 6.55 -7.24
CA ASP A 41 -6.53 5.75 -6.99
C ASP A 41 -5.71 6.08 -8.22
N GLN A 42 -4.84 7.08 -8.07
CA GLN A 42 -3.67 7.17 -8.89
C GLN A 42 -3.03 5.81 -8.70
N ILE A 43 -3.29 4.91 -9.66
CA ILE A 43 -2.56 3.67 -9.81
C ILE A 43 -1.17 4.15 -10.19
N ALA A 44 -0.44 4.64 -9.19
CA ALA A 44 0.99 4.77 -9.27
C ALA A 44 1.43 3.37 -9.66
N PRO A 45 2.15 3.20 -10.79
CA PRO A 45 2.68 1.91 -11.16
C PRO A 45 3.36 1.33 -9.93
N ALA A 46 3.02 0.09 -9.57
CA ALA A 46 3.73 -0.59 -8.50
C ALA A 46 5.22 -0.58 -8.87
N TYR A 47 5.99 0.22 -8.15
CA TYR A 47 7.40 0.41 -8.43
C TYR A 47 8.18 -0.51 -7.51
N ASN A 48 8.98 -1.38 -8.11
CA ASN A 48 9.88 -2.25 -7.38
C ASN A 48 11.20 -1.50 -7.21
N ALA A 49 11.50 -1.12 -5.98
CA ALA A 49 12.68 -0.30 -5.68
C ALA A 49 13.13 -0.45 -4.22
N VAL A 50 14.42 -0.24 -3.98
CA VAL A 50 14.95 -0.01 -2.64
C VAL A 50 14.64 1.43 -2.24
N ALA A 51 13.82 1.61 -1.21
CA ALA A 51 13.45 2.93 -0.70
C ALA A 51 14.51 3.50 0.25
N ALA A 52 15.13 2.64 1.05
CA ALA A 52 16.21 3.00 1.95
C ALA A 52 17.08 1.77 2.21
N MET A 53 18.36 1.97 2.46
CA MET A 53 19.32 0.92 2.81
C MET A 53 20.40 1.49 3.72
N GLN A 54 20.84 0.68 4.66
CA GLN A 54 22.03 0.96 5.48
C GLN A 54 22.79 -0.32 5.79
N PHE A 55 24.10 -0.20 6.00
CA PHE A 55 24.90 -1.27 6.55
C PHE A 55 24.86 -1.21 8.08
N ASN A 56 24.64 -2.37 8.70
CA ASN A 56 24.68 -2.53 10.14
C ASN A 56 26.07 -2.98 10.60
N THR A 57 26.75 -3.77 9.77
CA THR A 57 28.15 -4.22 9.98
C THR A 57 28.92 -4.15 8.67
N ALA A 58 30.16 -4.66 8.65
CA ALA A 58 30.94 -4.77 7.42
C ALA A 58 30.26 -5.65 6.36
N ASN A 59 29.49 -6.67 6.74
CA ASN A 59 28.94 -7.69 5.84
C ASN A 59 27.44 -7.92 6.00
N SER A 60 26.75 -7.01 6.68
CA SER A 60 25.30 -7.11 6.86
C SER A 60 24.64 -5.74 6.88
N GLY A 61 23.36 -5.71 6.52
CA GLY A 61 22.59 -4.49 6.42
C GLY A 61 21.09 -4.72 6.54
N THR A 62 20.36 -3.62 6.57
CA THR A 62 18.91 -3.58 6.51
C THR A 62 18.45 -2.65 5.41
N ALA A 63 17.32 -2.97 4.81
CA ALA A 63 16.72 -2.15 3.76
C ALA A 63 15.20 -2.14 3.87
N VAL A 64 14.62 -1.07 3.33
CA VAL A 64 13.19 -0.94 3.08
C VAL A 64 13.00 -1.07 1.58
N VAL A 65 12.29 -2.11 1.16
CA VAL A 65 12.03 -2.43 -0.25
C VAL A 65 10.56 -2.22 -0.55
N ARG A 66 10.27 -1.60 -1.69
CA ARG A 66 8.93 -1.55 -2.27
C ARG A 66 8.84 -2.68 -3.28
N LEU A 67 7.86 -3.55 -3.11
CA LEU A 67 7.60 -4.69 -3.99
C LEU A 67 6.09 -4.80 -4.23
N ASP A 68 5.66 -4.65 -5.47
CA ASP A 68 4.27 -4.83 -5.92
C ASP A 68 3.24 -4.02 -5.09
N GLY A 69 3.64 -2.82 -4.64
CA GLY A 69 2.82 -1.93 -3.82
C GLY A 69 2.91 -2.17 -2.30
N PHE A 70 3.62 -3.22 -1.86
CA PHE A 70 3.91 -3.50 -0.47
C PHE A 70 5.24 -2.89 -0.03
N THR A 71 5.40 -2.70 1.27
CA THR A 71 6.66 -2.26 1.89
C THR A 71 7.22 -3.41 2.71
N LEU A 72 8.44 -3.83 2.37
CA LEU A 72 9.14 -4.91 3.03
C LEU A 72 10.32 -4.33 3.78
N ASP A 73 10.39 -4.57 5.09
CA ASP A 73 11.61 -4.38 5.86
C ASP A 73 12.39 -5.69 5.77
N VAL A 74 13.63 -5.61 5.26
CA VAL A 74 14.48 -6.77 5.05
C VAL A 74 15.83 -6.60 5.74
N SER A 75 16.36 -7.72 6.22
CA SER A 75 17.73 -7.85 6.70
C SER A 75 18.50 -8.75 5.75
N PHE A 76 19.76 -8.42 5.48
CA PHE A 76 20.58 -9.18 4.54
C PHE A 76 22.04 -9.27 4.99
N ASP A 77 22.67 -10.36 4.59
CA ASP A 77 24.12 -10.57 4.66
C ASP A 77 24.70 -10.53 3.25
N PHE A 78 25.91 -10.00 3.11
CA PHE A 78 26.55 -9.86 1.81
C PHE A 78 28.08 -10.03 1.88
N GLU A 79 28.64 -10.47 0.76
CA GLU A 79 30.07 -10.56 0.53
C GLU A 79 30.48 -9.55 -0.54
N ARG A 80 31.67 -8.94 -0.37
CA ARG A 80 32.26 -8.06 -1.36
C ARG A 80 33.09 -8.89 -2.33
N ILE A 81 32.94 -8.60 -3.61
CA ILE A 81 33.62 -9.30 -4.69
C ILE A 81 34.36 -8.25 -5.52
N ASP A 82 35.66 -8.44 -5.73
CA ASP A 82 36.41 -7.60 -6.66
C ASP A 82 36.00 -7.95 -8.10
N ASP A 83 35.62 -6.94 -8.87
CA ASP A 83 35.09 -7.10 -10.23
C ASP A 83 35.68 -6.06 -11.18
N SER A 84 35.62 -6.32 -12.48
CA SER A 84 36.22 -5.47 -13.51
C SER A 84 35.50 -5.60 -14.83
N TYR A 85 35.39 -4.48 -15.57
CA TYR A 85 34.94 -4.50 -16.96
C TYR A 85 35.99 -5.05 -17.94
N GLY A 86 37.11 -5.58 -17.46
CA GLY A 86 38.13 -6.23 -18.28
C GLY A 86 39.09 -5.27 -18.98
N VAL A 87 39.10 -3.98 -18.60
CA VAL A 87 40.06 -2.99 -19.08
C VAL A 87 40.87 -2.42 -17.92
N PRO A 88 42.17 -2.12 -18.09
CA PRO A 88 42.98 -1.57 -16.99
C PRO A 88 42.39 -0.29 -16.41
N GLY A 89 42.21 -0.29 -15.08
CA GLY A 89 41.64 0.85 -14.34
C GLY A 89 40.12 0.85 -14.20
N SER A 90 39.44 -0.22 -14.64
CA SER A 90 37.99 -0.40 -14.47
C SER A 90 37.60 -1.32 -13.33
N GLU A 91 38.49 -1.50 -12.35
CA GLU A 91 38.23 -2.33 -11.17
C GLU A 91 37.21 -1.63 -10.26
N PHE A 92 36.26 -2.39 -9.73
CA PHE A 92 35.27 -1.92 -8.76
C PHE A 92 34.92 -3.03 -7.78
N THR A 93 34.34 -2.66 -6.64
CA THR A 93 33.87 -3.63 -5.66
C THR A 93 32.38 -3.89 -5.88
N ASN A 94 32.05 -5.12 -6.24
CA ASN A 94 30.71 -5.65 -6.35
C ASN A 94 30.28 -6.34 -5.04
N ALA A 95 29.02 -6.77 -4.96
CA ALA A 95 28.52 -7.53 -3.83
C ALA A 95 27.60 -8.67 -4.25
N GLU A 96 27.62 -9.74 -3.47
CA GLU A 96 26.67 -10.85 -3.54
C GLU A 96 25.91 -10.96 -2.23
N ILE A 97 24.58 -11.00 -2.29
CA ILE A 97 23.74 -11.27 -1.13
C ILE A 97 23.79 -12.76 -0.83
N THR A 98 24.34 -13.13 0.32
CA THR A 98 24.48 -14.52 0.74
C THR A 98 23.29 -15.02 1.56
N ASN A 99 22.56 -14.09 2.17
CA ASN A 99 21.37 -14.38 2.97
C ASN A 99 20.39 -13.19 2.93
N LEU A 100 19.09 -13.49 2.85
CA LEU A 100 18.02 -12.50 2.86
C LEU A 100 16.91 -12.97 3.81
N SER A 101 16.48 -12.07 4.69
CA SER A 101 15.34 -12.25 5.59
C SER A 101 14.31 -11.15 5.33
N VAL A 102 13.05 -11.55 5.14
CA VAL A 102 11.91 -10.62 5.13
C VAL A 102 11.38 -10.54 6.56
N ASP A 103 11.69 -9.44 7.23
CA ASP A 103 11.41 -9.29 8.66
C ASP A 103 9.98 -8.78 8.89
N LYS A 104 9.50 -7.91 7.99
CA LYS A 104 8.15 -7.34 8.07
C LYS A 104 7.63 -7.00 6.69
N VAL A 105 6.35 -7.29 6.46
CA VAL A 105 5.63 -6.88 5.25
C VAL A 105 4.47 -5.98 5.65
N MET A 106 4.33 -4.83 4.99
CA MET A 106 3.26 -3.86 5.21
C MET A 106 2.51 -3.62 3.91
N ASP A 107 1.18 -3.58 3.99
CA ASP A 107 0.35 -3.15 2.88
C ASP A 107 0.46 -1.64 2.61
N THR A 108 -0.29 -1.15 1.62
CA THR A 108 -0.33 0.26 1.24
C THR A 108 -0.85 1.19 2.35
N SER A 109 -1.59 0.65 3.32
CA SER A 109 -2.08 1.39 4.49
C SER A 109 -1.07 1.42 5.65
N GLY A 110 0.02 0.65 5.55
CA GLY A 110 1.01 0.46 6.60
C GLY A 110 0.66 -0.66 7.60
N TYR A 111 -0.38 -1.45 7.33
CA TYR A 111 -0.78 -2.54 8.19
C TYR A 111 0.13 -3.76 7.97
N PRO A 112 0.66 -4.37 9.04
CA PRO A 112 1.53 -5.54 8.91
C PRO A 112 0.74 -6.77 8.46
N ILE A 113 1.22 -7.41 7.40
CA ILE A 113 0.65 -8.65 6.88
C ILE A 113 1.67 -9.79 6.96
N ARG A 114 1.20 -11.02 6.68
CA ARG A 114 2.07 -12.17 6.56
C ARG A 114 2.96 -12.03 5.33
N ASP A 115 4.17 -12.55 5.45
CA ASP A 115 5.06 -12.69 4.30
C ASP A 115 4.40 -13.55 3.21
N PHE A 116 4.35 -12.97 2.02
CA PHE A 116 3.81 -13.59 0.81
C PHE A 116 4.89 -13.90 -0.23
N THR A 117 6.13 -13.48 0.03
CA THR A 117 7.22 -13.55 -0.94
C THR A 117 7.61 -14.99 -1.25
N ASP A 118 7.98 -15.21 -2.51
CA ASP A 118 8.52 -16.48 -2.98
C ASP A 118 10.01 -16.37 -3.34
N PHE A 119 10.55 -17.46 -3.88
CA PHE A 119 11.96 -17.52 -4.29
C PHE A 119 12.32 -16.48 -5.38
N ASN A 120 11.42 -16.20 -6.33
CA ASN A 120 11.67 -15.24 -7.39
C ASN A 120 11.66 -13.81 -6.85
N ASP A 121 10.80 -13.53 -5.88
CA ASP A 121 10.78 -12.26 -5.17
C ASP A 121 12.10 -12.05 -4.44
N HIS A 122 12.62 -13.07 -3.75
CA HIS A 122 13.91 -13.00 -3.04
C HIS A 122 15.07 -12.74 -4.00
N LEU A 123 15.09 -13.43 -5.15
CA LEU A 123 16.10 -13.20 -6.20
C LEU A 123 16.04 -11.76 -6.71
N SER A 124 14.84 -11.25 -6.95
CA SER A 124 14.61 -9.89 -7.43
C SER A 124 15.04 -8.86 -6.39
N ILE A 125 14.72 -9.09 -5.11
CA ILE A 125 15.16 -8.25 -4.00
C ILE A 125 16.69 -8.23 -3.93
N ASN A 126 17.36 -9.39 -3.99
CA ASN A 126 18.82 -9.45 -3.96
C ASN A 126 19.45 -8.61 -5.07
N GLN A 127 18.95 -8.71 -6.30
CA GLN A 127 19.42 -7.91 -7.43
C GLN A 127 19.19 -6.41 -7.21
N MET A 128 18.02 -6.02 -6.69
CA MET A 128 17.72 -4.63 -6.36
C MET A 128 18.65 -4.08 -5.27
N LEU A 129 18.94 -4.87 -4.24
CA LEU A 129 19.86 -4.48 -3.17
C LEU A 129 21.27 -4.25 -3.71
N VAL A 130 21.82 -5.18 -4.49
CA VAL A 130 23.16 -5.04 -5.08
C VAL A 130 23.22 -3.84 -6.03
N ALA A 131 22.21 -3.68 -6.90
CA ALA A 131 22.14 -2.53 -7.80
C ALA A 131 22.13 -1.20 -7.02
N HIS A 132 21.39 -1.13 -5.92
CA HIS A 132 21.37 0.05 -5.05
C HIS A 132 22.73 0.31 -4.39
N MET A 133 23.43 -0.74 -3.91
CA MET A 133 24.77 -0.60 -3.35
C MET A 133 25.77 -0.02 -4.36
N LEU A 134 25.72 -0.50 -5.61
CA LEU A 134 26.57 -0.02 -6.70
C LEU A 134 26.23 1.42 -7.10
N GLN A 135 24.93 1.72 -7.29
CA GLN A 135 24.46 3.04 -7.71
C GLN A 135 24.89 4.15 -6.75
N TYR A 136 24.88 3.87 -5.44
CA TYR A 136 25.24 4.82 -4.39
C TYR A 136 26.66 4.64 -3.85
N LYS A 137 27.50 3.81 -4.50
CA LYS A 137 28.90 3.55 -4.10
C LYS A 137 29.07 3.15 -2.63
N LEU A 138 28.10 2.41 -2.09
CA LEU A 138 28.11 2.02 -0.67
C LEU A 138 29.25 1.05 -0.34
N LEU A 139 29.73 0.31 -1.33
CA LEU A 139 30.80 -0.68 -1.18
C LEU A 139 32.21 -0.07 -1.17
N GLU A 140 32.37 1.13 -1.73
CA GLU A 140 33.67 1.82 -1.83
C GLU A 140 34.00 2.68 -0.59
N ALA A 141 33.00 2.95 0.27
CA ALA A 141 33.10 3.90 1.37
C ALA A 141 33.43 3.26 2.74
N ALA A 142 33.72 1.96 2.78
CA ALA A 142 33.95 1.19 4.01
C ALA A 142 35.44 1.10 4.38
#